data_AF-L8HVR5-F1
#
_entry.id   AF-L8HVR5-F1
#
_cell.length_a   1.000
_cell.length_b   1.000
_cell.length_c   1.000
_cell.angle_alpha   90.00
_cell.angle_beta   90.00
_cell.angle_gamma   90.00
#
_symmetry.space_group_name_H-M   'P 1'
#
loop_
_entity.id
_entity.type
_entity.pdbx_description
1 polymer ?
#
loop_
_entity_poly.entity_id
_entity_poly.type
_entity_poly.pdbx_seq_one_letter_code
_entity_poly.pdbx_strand_id
1 'polypeptide(L)' 'MKVASIFLLTALVLMSLSGNSGANILGREAKCTNEVNGCPRIYNPVCGTDGVTYSNECLLCMENK' A
#
# COMPACT_ATOMS: atom_id res chain seq x y z
N MET A 1 39.67 19.91 0.32
CA MET A 1 38.57 20.21 1.26
C MET A 1 37.20 20.25 0.59
N LYS A 2 37.01 20.96 -0.54
CA LYS A 2 35.69 21.06 -1.23
C LYS A 2 35.19 19.75 -1.86
N VAL A 3 36.09 18.90 -2.35
CA VAL A 3 35.74 17.60 -2.97
C VAL A 3 35.09 16.66 -1.94
N ALA A 4 35.62 16.59 -0.72
CA ALA A 4 35.06 15.79 0.36
C ALA A 4 33.65 16.24 0.75
N SER A 5 33.39 17.55 0.79
CA SER A 5 32.06 18.10 1.04
C SER A 5 31.05 17.76 -0.05
N ILE A 6 31.47 17.73 -1.32
CA ILE A 6 30.62 17.32 -2.45
C ILE A 6 30.23 15.85 -2.32
N PHE A 7 31.20 14.96 -2.06
CA PHE A 7 30.94 13.52 -1.86
C PHE A 7 29.99 13.25 -0.69
N LEU A 8 30.12 13.99 0.41
CA LEU A 8 29.23 13.87 1.56
C LEU A 8 27.79 14.29 1.23
N LEU A 9 27.61 15.42 0.53
CA LEU A 9 26.29 15.91 0.13
C LEU A 9 25.60 14.94 -0.85
N THR A 10 26.34 14.37 -1.79
CA THR A 10 25.78 13.37 -2.72
C THR A 10 25.36 12.09 -2.00
N ALA A 11 26.10 11.65 -0.99
CA ALA A 11 25.76 10.47 -0.20
C ALA A 11 24.48 10.69 0.63
N LEU A 12 24.33 11.86 1.25
CA LEU A 12 23.13 12.26 1.99
C LEU A 12 21.86 12.24 1.11
N VAL A 13 21.96 12.74 -0.12
CA VAL A 13 20.84 12.73 -1.08
C VAL A 13 20.44 11.31 -1.49
N LEU A 14 21.40 10.40 -1.66
CA LEU A 14 21.13 9.00 -2.01
C LEU A 14 20.41 8.24 -0.89
N MET A 15 20.71 8.54 0.38
CA MET A 15 20.05 7.89 1.53
C MET A 15 18.57 8.28 1.66
N SER A 16 18.20 9.50 1.26
CA SER A 16 16.79 9.95 1.28
C SER A 16 15.90 9.33 0.20
N LEU A 17 16.48 8.67 -0.81
CA LEU A 17 15.72 8.03 -1.90
C LEU A 17 15.31 6.59 -1.58
N SER A 18 15.80 6.01 -0.48
CA SER A 18 15.46 4.65 -0.06
C SER A 18 14.17 4.66 0.76
N GLY A 19 13.02 4.70 0.08
CA GLY A 19 11.73 4.44 0.71
C GLY A 19 11.63 2.96 1.10
N ASN A 20 11.62 2.64 2.40
CA ASN A 20 11.44 1.27 2.89
C ASN A 20 9.96 0.89 2.89
N SER A 21 9.38 0.72 1.69
CA SER A 21 8.06 0.09 1.55
C SER A 21 8.22 -1.41 1.73
N GLY A 22 8.26 -1.86 2.98
CA GLY A 22 8.14 -3.28 3.35
C GLY A 22 6.75 -3.79 3.00
N ALA A 23 6.50 -4.04 1.72
CA ALA A 23 5.31 -4.72 1.27
C ALA A 23 5.52 -6.22 1.51
N ASN A 24 4.66 -6.83 2.33
CA ASN A 24 4.53 -8.28 2.34
C ASN A 24 4.05 -8.70 0.94
N ILE A 25 4.92 -9.32 0.15
CA ILE A 25 4.69 -9.64 -1.27
C ILE A 25 3.56 -10.67 -1.45
N LEU A 26 3.21 -11.40 -0.39
CA LEU A 26 2.13 -12.37 -0.41
C LEU A 26 0.87 -11.72 0.18
N GLY A 27 0.04 -11.12 -0.68
CA GLY A 27 -1.28 -10.64 -0.30
C GLY A 27 -2.14 -11.75 0.31
N ARG A 28 -3.21 -11.38 1.04
CA ARG A 28 -4.21 -12.31 1.55
C ARG A 28 -5.45 -12.31 0.66
N GLU A 29 -6.13 -13.44 0.57
CA GLU A 29 -7.45 -13.50 -0.07
C GLU A 29 -8.49 -12.80 0.81
N ALA A 30 -9.39 -12.04 0.16
CA ALA A 30 -10.48 -11.37 0.86
C ALA A 30 -11.61 -12.38 1.16
N LYS A 31 -12.16 -12.33 2.38
CA LYS A 31 -13.25 -13.24 2.77
C LYS A 31 -14.58 -12.69 2.29
N CYS A 32 -14.93 -12.98 1.05
CA CYS A 32 -16.21 -12.58 0.47
C CYS A 32 -17.33 -13.53 0.91
N THR A 33 -18.35 -12.99 1.58
CA THR A 33 -19.56 -13.75 1.94
C THR A 33 -20.66 -13.41 0.93
N ASN A 34 -21.39 -14.42 0.45
CA ASN A 34 -22.44 -14.23 -0.56
C ASN A 34 -23.74 -13.64 -0.01
N GLU A 35 -23.85 -13.49 1.32
CA GLU A 35 -25.06 -13.04 2.03
C GLU A 35 -24.97 -11.58 2.49
N VAL A 36 -24.42 -10.70 1.65
CA VAL A 36 -24.27 -9.30 1.99
C VAL A 36 -25.34 -8.48 1.27
N ASN A 37 -26.41 -8.09 1.98
CA ASN A 37 -27.42 -7.12 1.52
C ASN A 37 -26.90 -5.66 1.50
N GLY A 38 -25.59 -5.48 1.39
CA GLY A 38 -24.88 -4.19 1.42
C GLY A 38 -23.72 -4.15 2.42
N CYS A 39 -22.73 -3.31 2.17
CA CYS A 39 -21.56 -3.18 3.02
C CYS A 39 -21.76 -2.18 4.18
N PRO A 40 -21.14 -2.45 5.35
CA PRO A 40 -21.08 -1.45 6.42
C PRO A 40 -20.31 -0.22 5.95
N ARG A 41 -20.74 0.97 6.41
CA ARG A 41 -20.07 2.26 6.15
C ARG A 41 -18.90 2.50 7.09
N ILE A 42 -18.06 1.48 7.26
CA ILE A 42 -16.81 1.55 8.03
C ILE A 42 -15.64 1.85 7.10
N TYR A 43 -14.77 2.77 7.52
CA TYR A 43 -13.52 3.03 6.82
C TYR A 43 -12.41 2.16 7.43
N ASN A 44 -12.07 1.08 6.73
CA ASN A 44 -10.99 0.16 7.08
C ASN A 44 -10.25 -0.24 5.79
N PRO A 45 -9.40 0.63 5.25
CA PRO A 45 -8.94 0.55 3.88
C PRO A 45 -8.08 -0.69 3.62
N VAL A 46 -8.26 -1.30 2.45
CA VAL A 46 -7.46 -2.43 1.95
C VAL A 46 -6.94 -2.12 0.56
N CYS A 47 -5.72 -2.57 0.26
CA CYS A 47 -5.12 -2.46 -1.08
C CYS A 47 -5.38 -3.76 -1.85
N GLY A 48 -6.04 -3.66 -3.00
CA GLY A 48 -6.23 -4.78 -3.91
C GLY A 48 -4.96 -5.10 -4.69
N THR A 49 -4.92 -6.31 -5.28
CA THR A 49 -3.83 -6.73 -6.17
C THR A 49 -3.83 -5.97 -7.51
N ASP A 50 -4.94 -5.30 -7.81
CA ASP A 50 -5.12 -4.33 -8.90
C ASP A 50 -4.49 -2.96 -8.60
N GLY A 51 -3.96 -2.75 -7.39
CA GLY A 51 -3.40 -1.48 -6.95
C GLY A 51 -4.44 -0.43 -6.52
N VAL A 52 -5.73 -0.81 -6.47
CA VAL A 52 -6.81 0.09 -6.04
C VAL A 52 -6.99 -0.01 -4.53
N THR A 53 -7.16 1.13 -3.87
CA THR A 53 -7.52 1.16 -2.44
C THR A 53 -9.03 1.15 -2.28
N TYR A 54 -9.55 0.14 -1.59
CA TYR A 54 -10.96 0.00 -1.28
C TYR A 54 -11.23 0.47 0.15
N SER A 55 -12.35 1.15 0.37
CA SER A 55 -12.68 1.74 1.69
C SER A 55 -12.85 0.67 2.79
N ASN A 56 -13.23 -0.54 2.43
CA ASN A 56 -13.18 -1.73 3.28
C ASN A 56 -13.19 -3.02 2.45
N GLU A 57 -12.87 -4.15 3.09
CA GLU A 57 -12.83 -5.48 2.47
C GLU A 57 -14.17 -5.90 1.84
N CYS A 58 -15.30 -5.48 2.42
CA CYS A 58 -16.62 -5.76 1.85
C CYS A 58 -16.80 -5.05 0.50
N LEU A 59 -16.40 -3.78 0.39
CA LEU A 59 -16.48 -3.03 -0.87
C LEU A 59 -15.53 -3.60 -1.93
N LEU A 60 -14.36 -4.11 -1.53
CA LEU A 60 -13.49 -4.88 -2.43
C LEU A 60 -14.22 -6.11 -3.00
N CYS A 61 -14.91 -6.87 -2.14
CA CYS A 61 -15.71 -8.03 -2.56
C CYS A 61 -16.92 -7.68 -3.43
N MET A 62 -17.53 -6.50 -3.25
CA MET A 62 -18.66 -6.06 -4.08
C MET A 62 -18.23 -5.65 -5.49
N GLU A 63 -17.05 -5.05 -5.65
CA GLU A 63 -16.53 -4.62 -6.95
C GLU A 63 -16.01 -5.80 -7.79
N ASN A 64 -15.42 -6.82 -7.14
CA ASN A 64 -14.79 -7.97 -7.80
C ASN A 64 -15.70 -9.22 -7.88
N LYS A 65 -17.02 -9.04 -7.77
CA LYS A 65 -18.01 -10.13 -7.90
C LYS A 65 -18.35 -10.38 -9.36
#